data_AF-B9TID5-F1
#
_entry.id   AF-B9TID5-F1
#
_cell.length_a   1.000
_cell.length_b   1.000
_cell.length_c   1.000
_cell.angle_alpha   90.00
_cell.angle_beta   90.00
_cell.angle_gamma   90.00
#
_symmetry.space_group_name_H-M   'P 1'
#
loop_
_entity.id
_entity.type
_entity.pdbx_description
1 polymer ?
#
loop_
_entity_poly.entity_id
_entity_poly.type
_entity_poly.pdbx_seq_one_letter_code
_entity_poly.pdbx_strand_id
1 'polypeptide(L)'
;MVDAGQGLWVGSMGGLERLPLGPKGEVRTFGPDDGMPPGEISVLYEDAERQVWVGSHDRGLYRWLPALGRFERHPHRITDSYSLGDNQVTALYGDR
;
A
#
# COMPACT_ATOMS: atom_id res chain seq x y z
N MET A 1 7.28 -1.46 0.70
CA MET A 1 7.20 -1.99 -0.68
C MET A 1 7.68 -0.92 -1.65
N VAL A 2 8.55 -1.24 -2.61
CA VAL A 2 8.91 -0.31 -3.69
C VAL A 2 8.04 -0.63 -4.89
N ASP A 3 7.32 0.37 -5.41
CA ASP A 3 6.47 0.22 -6.61
C ASP A 3 7.27 0.40 -7.92
N ALA A 4 6.70 -0.05 -9.03
CA ALA A 4 7.30 0.11 -10.36
C ALA A 4 7.49 1.58 -10.80
N GLY A 5 6.77 2.51 -10.17
CA GLY A 5 6.89 3.96 -10.36
C GLY A 5 7.95 4.61 -9.46
N GLN A 6 8.86 3.82 -8.87
CA GLN A 6 9.94 4.28 -7.97
C GLN A 6 9.41 5.00 -6.72
N GLY A 7 8.25 4.62 -6.21
CA GLY A 7 7.75 5.03 -4.91
C GLY A 7 7.96 3.95 -3.86
N LEU A 8 8.56 4.31 -2.73
CA LEU A 8 8.56 3.49 -1.52
C LEU A 8 7.28 3.73 -0.73
N TRP A 9 6.44 2.70 -0.63
CA TRP A 9 5.29 2.65 0.25
C TRP A 9 5.69 2.07 1.61
N VAL A 10 5.27 2.74 2.67
CA VAL A 10 5.51 2.37 4.06
C VAL A 10 4.16 2.29 4.78
N GLY A 11 3.82 1.09 5.22
CA GLY A 11 2.67 0.83 6.08
C GLY A 11 3.15 0.65 7.52
N SER A 12 2.40 1.19 8.47
CA SER A 12 2.68 1.08 9.89
C SER A 12 1.39 0.94 10.71
N MET A 13 1.52 0.76 12.01
CA MET A 13 0.39 0.87 12.95
C MET A 13 -0.27 2.26 12.92
N GLY A 14 0.46 3.29 12.51
CA GLY A 14 -0.03 4.68 12.43
C GLY A 14 -0.66 5.06 11.10
N GLY A 15 -0.61 4.18 10.09
CA GLY A 15 -1.17 4.44 8.77
C GLY A 15 -0.17 4.25 7.63
N LEU A 16 -0.44 4.93 6.53
CA LEU A 16 0.22 4.73 5.23
C LEU A 16 0.96 5.98 4.77
N GLU A 17 2.19 5.78 4.31
CA GLU A 17 3.02 6.82 3.74
C GLU A 17 3.63 6.35 2.41
N ARG A 18 3.91 7.31 1.50
CA ARG A 18 4.66 7.07 0.27
C ARG A 18 5.78 8.09 0.14
N LEU A 19 6.97 7.58 -0.12
CA LEU A 19 8.18 8.34 -0.35
C LEU A 19 8.63 8.13 -1.80
N PRO A 20 8.85 9.19 -2.58
CA PRO A 20 9.46 9.06 -3.90
C PRO A 20 10.94 8.70 -3.77
N LEU A 21 11.40 7.72 -4.54
CA LEU A 21 12.82 7.37 -4.64
C LEU A 21 13.47 8.30 -5.68
N GLY A 22 14.01 9.42 -5.20
CA GLY A 22 14.68 10.41 -6.03
C GLY A 22 15.14 11.62 -5.20
N PRO A 23 16.01 12.49 -5.75
CA PRO A 23 16.69 13.53 -4.97
C PRO A 23 15.78 14.67 -4.46
N LYS A 24 14.50 14.70 -4.84
CA LYS A 24 13.57 15.78 -4.52
C LYS A 24 12.12 15.29 -4.44
N GLY A 25 11.75 14.61 -3.38
CA GLY A 25 10.33 14.46 -3.16
C GLY A 25 9.94 14.33 -1.71
N GLU A 26 8.73 14.81 -1.47
CA GLU A 26 8.16 14.93 -0.15
C GLU A 26 7.47 13.62 0.23
N VAL A 27 7.56 13.29 1.51
CA VAL A 27 6.78 12.19 2.08
C VAL A 27 5.31 12.59 2.00
N ARG A 28 4.49 11.73 1.40
CA ARG A 28 3.04 11.88 1.40
C ARG A 28 2.44 10.89 2.40
N THR A 29 1.73 11.41 3.39
CA THR A 29 0.89 10.62 4.29
C THR A 29 -0.53 10.54 3.71
N PHE A 30 -1.19 9.39 3.87
CA PHE A 30 -2.56 9.20 3.40
C PHE A 30 -3.53 9.05 4.56
N GLY A 31 -4.65 9.77 4.48
CA GLY A 31 -5.69 9.77 5.49
C GLY A 31 -7.10 9.61 4.94
N PRO A 32 -8.13 9.85 5.78
CA PRO A 32 -9.53 9.67 5.40
C PRO A 32 -9.95 10.45 4.15
N ASP A 33 -9.39 11.64 3.97
CA ASP A 33 -9.65 12.50 2.80
C ASP A 33 -9.10 11.90 1.50
N ASP A 34 -8.04 11.09 1.60
CA ASP A 34 -7.51 10.28 0.50
C ASP A 34 -8.26 8.95 0.35
N GLY A 35 -9.34 8.70 1.10
CA GLY A 35 -10.05 7.43 1.10
C GLY A 35 -9.37 6.32 1.91
N MET A 36 -8.34 6.66 2.69
CA MET A 36 -7.62 5.72 3.54
C MET A 36 -7.98 5.95 5.02
N PRO A 37 -8.82 5.10 5.63
CA PRO A 37 -9.16 5.27 7.03
C PRO A 37 -7.94 5.07 7.94
N PRO A 38 -7.95 5.68 9.14
CA PRO A 38 -6.91 5.43 10.13
C PRO A 38 -6.94 3.95 10.54
N GLY A 39 -5.77 3.37 10.70
CA GLY A 39 -5.62 1.98 11.12
C GLY A 39 -4.26 1.42 10.75
N GLU A 40 -4.02 0.22 11.26
CA GLU A 40 -2.80 -0.52 10.97
C GLU A 40 -2.82 -1.07 9.54
N ILE A 41 -1.74 -0.78 8.82
CA ILE A 41 -1.49 -1.31 7.49
C ILE A 41 -0.75 -2.63 7.62
N SER A 42 -1.44 -3.72 7.31
CA SER A 42 -0.90 -5.08 7.40
C SER A 42 -0.31 -5.57 6.09
N VAL A 43 -0.74 -5.03 4.94
CA VAL A 43 -0.30 -5.49 3.62
C VAL A 43 -0.09 -4.33 2.67
N LEU A 44 1.01 -4.39 1.91
CA LEU A 44 1.26 -3.57 0.74
C LEU A 44 1.65 -4.49 -0.41
N TYR A 45 0.93 -4.39 -1.52
CA TYR A 45 1.11 -5.27 -2.66
C TYR A 45 0.97 -4.50 -3.98
N GLU A 46 1.78 -4.84 -4.97
CA GLU A 46 1.61 -4.39 -6.34
C GLU A 46 1.30 -5.62 -7.20
N ASP A 47 0.19 -5.60 -7.93
CA ASP A 47 -0.19 -6.71 -8.81
C ASP A 47 0.54 -6.67 -10.17
N ALA A 48 0.32 -7.71 -10.97
CA ALA A 48 0.92 -7.80 -12.31
C ALA A 48 0.47 -6.68 -13.27
N GLU A 49 -0.65 -6.02 -12.98
CA GLU A 49 -1.18 -4.87 -13.72
C GLU A 49 -0.69 -3.52 -13.15
N ARG A 50 0.31 -3.55 -12.26
CA ARG A 50 0.91 -2.38 -11.59
C ARG A 50 -0.09 -1.59 -10.74
N GLN A 51 -1.11 -2.26 -10.23
CA GLN A 51 -2.03 -1.67 -9.28
C GLN A 51 -1.49 -1.86 -7.87
N VAL A 52 -1.49 -0.77 -7.11
CA VAL A 52 -1.11 -0.81 -5.70
C VAL A 52 -2.33 -1.10 -4.85
N TRP A 53 -2.19 -2.11 -4.00
CA TRP A 53 -3.16 -2.59 -3.05
C TRP A 53 -2.65 -2.44 -1.63
N VAL A 54 -3.54 -2.03 -0.74
CA VAL A 54 -3.26 -1.79 0.69
C VAL A 54 -4.25 -2.58 1.52
N GLY A 55 -3.75 -3.50 2.34
CA GLY A 55 -4.54 -4.22 3.32
C GLY A 55 -4.45 -3.53 4.67
N SER A 56 -5.61 -3.26 5.26
CA SER A 56 -5.75 -2.87 6.67
C SER A 56 -6.25 -4.07 7.46
N HIS A 57 -5.66 -4.29 8.64
CA HIS A 57 -5.99 -5.42 9.50
C HIS A 57 -7.49 -5.48 9.86
N ASP A 58 -8.12 -4.33 10.09
CA ASP A 58 -9.49 -4.19 10.58
C ASP A 58 -10.50 -3.72 9.53
N ARG A 59 -10.06 -3.16 8.39
CA ARG A 59 -10.97 -2.45 7.45
C ARG A 59 -11.02 -3.01 6.03
N GLY A 60 -10.14 -3.97 5.72
CA GLY A 60 -10.12 -4.71 4.47
C GLY A 60 -9.12 -4.17 3.45
N LEU A 61 -9.43 -4.33 2.17
CA LEU A 61 -8.52 -4.06 1.06
C LEU A 61 -8.87 -2.74 0.36
N TYR A 62 -7.84 -1.98 -0.01
CA TYR A 62 -7.94 -0.69 -0.67
C TYR A 62 -7.08 -0.70 -1.93
N ARG A 63 -7.59 -0.15 -3.03
CA ARG A 63 -6.86 0.03 -4.28
C ARG A 63 -6.46 1.49 -4.43
N TRP A 64 -5.19 1.74 -4.74
CA TRP A 64 -4.70 3.06 -5.09
C TRP A 64 -5.12 3.45 -6.51
N LEU A 65 -5.74 4.62 -6.66
CA LEU A 65 -6.13 5.20 -7.94
C LEU A 65 -5.23 6.41 -8.24
N PRO A 66 -4.07 6.23 -8.90
CA PRO A 66 -3.06 7.28 -9.05
C PRO A 66 -3.59 8.52 -9.79
N ALA A 67 -4.47 8.33 -10.78
CA ALA A 67 -5.08 9.43 -11.54
C ALA A 67 -5.98 10.33 -10.66
N LEU A 68 -6.54 9.79 -9.58
CA LEU A 68 -7.40 10.51 -8.65
C LEU A 68 -6.67 10.90 -7.37
N GLY A 69 -5.46 10.38 -7.15
CA GLY A 69 -4.71 10.59 -5.93
C GLY A 69 -5.44 10.08 -4.68
N ARG A 70 -6.27 9.02 -4.78
CA ARG A 70 -7.06 8.49 -3.66
C ARG A 70 -7.13 6.97 -3.66
N PHE A 71 -7.60 6.43 -2.55
CA PHE A 71 -7.95 5.03 -2.38
C PHE A 71 -9.43 4.77 -2.60
N GLU A 72 -9.71 3.61 -3.18
CA GLU A 72 -11.04 3.05 -3.23
C GLU A 72 -11.08 1.76 -2.41
N ARG A 73 -12.07 1.64 -1.53
CA ARG A 73 -12.28 0.41 -0.76
C ARG A 73 -12.78 -0.69 -1.68
N HIS A 74 -12.04 -1.78 -1.75
CA HIS A 74 -12.44 -2.95 -2.50
C HIS A 74 -12.96 -4.04 -1.55
N PRO A 75 -14.24 -4.44 -1.64
CA PRO A 75 -14.77 -5.50 -0.79
C PRO A 75 -14.03 -6.82 -1.07
N HIS A 76 -13.59 -7.48 -0.01
CA HIS A 76 -12.86 -8.73 -0.09
C HIS A 76 -13.75 -9.82 -0.72
N ARG A 77 -13.58 -10.10 -2.02
CA ARG A 77 -14.04 -11.35 -2.63
C ARG A 77 -12.85 -12.31 -2.67
N ILE A 78 -12.77 -13.19 -1.68
CA ILE A 78 -11.86 -14.34 -1.68
C ILE A 78 -12.36 -15.32 -2.76
N THR A 79 -12.04 -15.06 -4.02
CA THR A 79 -12.17 -16.07 -5.08
C THR A 79 -10.89 -16.26 -5.88
N ASP A 80 -9.83 -15.50 -5.57
CA ASP A 80 -8.52 -15.67 -6.20
C ASP A 80 -7.47 -15.98 -5.12
N SER A 81 -7.37 -17.26 -4.79
CA SER A 81 -6.46 -17.81 -3.77
C SER A 81 -4.99 -17.85 -4.23
N TYR A 82 -4.62 -17.17 -5.33
CA TYR A 82 -3.27 -17.23 -5.92
C TYR A 82 -2.46 -15.93 -5.86
N SER A 83 -2.96 -14.81 -5.30
CA SER A 83 -2.17 -13.56 -5.29
C SER A 83 -2.07 -12.79 -3.96
N LEU A 84 -2.88 -13.11 -2.95
CA LEU A 84 -2.92 -12.34 -1.69
C LEU A 84 -2.39 -13.11 -0.48
N GLY A 85 -1.95 -14.35 -0.69
CA GLY A 85 -1.47 -15.25 0.37
C GLY A 85 0.04 -15.32 0.51
N ASP A 86 0.83 -14.75 -0.41
CA ASP A 86 2.29 -14.82 -0.29
C ASP A 86 2.84 -13.61 0.46
N ASN A 87 3.06 -13.89 1.73
CA ASN A 87 3.48 -13.02 2.80
C ASN A 87 4.97 -12.65 2.64
N GLN A 88 5.28 -11.74 1.72
CA GLN A 88 6.58 -11.07 1.63
C GLN A 88 6.26 -9.58 1.46
N VAL A 89 6.51 -8.67 2.39
CA VAL A 89 7.82 -8.29 2.92
C VAL A 89 7.56 -7.47 4.20
N THR A 90 7.80 -8.07 5.37
CA THR A 90 8.30 -7.30 6.51
C THR A 90 9.56 -6.63 6.02
N ALA A 91 9.60 -5.30 6.04
CA ALA A 91 10.69 -4.49 5.53
C ALA A 91 12.08 -5.09 5.86
N LEU A 92 12.68 -5.78 4.89
CA LEU A 92 14.09 -6.17 4.96
C LEU A 92 14.88 -5.00 4.41
N TYR A 93 15.24 -4.08 5.30
CA TYR A 93 16.43 -3.26 5.11
C TYR A 93 17.31 -3.41 6.34
N GLY A 94 18.34 -4.24 6.21
CA GLY A 94 19.41 -4.35 7.18
C GLY A 94 19.99 -5.76 7.31
N ASP A 95 20.78 -6.21 6.33
CA ASP A 95 21.95 -7.02 6.66
C ASP A 95 23.23 -6.43 6.03
N ARG A 96 24.19 -6.17 6.94
CA ARG A 96 25.59 -5.73 6.81
C ARG A 96 25.95 -4.44 6.07
#